data_AF-A0A8T4SR92-F1
#
_entry.id   AF-A0A8T4SR92-F1
#
_cell.length_a   1.000
_cell.length_b   1.000
_cell.length_c   1.000
_cell.angle_alpha   90.00
_cell.angle_beta   90.00
_cell.angle_gamma   90.00
#
_symmetry.space_group_name_H-M   'P 1'
#
loop_
_entity.id
_entity.type
_entity.pdbx_description
1 polymer ?
#
loop_
_entity_poly.entity_id
_entity_poly.type
_entity_poly.pdbx_seq_one_letter_code
_entity_poly.pdbx_strand_id
1 'polypeptide(L)'
;MKDIELMKDIELMKDIELMKDIELMKDIELNIDNIILYYINPKELGFTRNIILHHSKIPMGAKIKILNTICHNIGEQNHFEDLHKLITIRNVFAHGKPFEDENMIFKLAELKSDGKIKKSELDKLAEDFLKLFNEQNQKLIQFHGKIKNQYKKNQ
;
A
#
# COMPACT_ATOMS: atom_id res chain seq x y z
N MET A 1 3.36 -25.67 28.16
CA MET A 1 2.43 -26.28 27.18
C MET A 1 1.40 -25.26 26.71
N LYS A 2 0.76 -24.51 27.63
CA LYS A 2 -0.08 -23.34 27.29
C LYS A 2 0.65 -22.25 26.46
N ASP A 3 1.92 -22.00 26.73
CA ASP A 3 2.68 -20.97 25.99
C ASP A 3 2.88 -21.30 24.51
N ILE A 4 2.95 -22.59 24.16
CA ILE A 4 3.13 -23.07 22.78
C ILE A 4 1.81 -22.98 21.99
N GLU A 5 0.67 -23.24 22.64
CA GLU A 5 -0.66 -23.07 22.06
C GLU A 5 -0.96 -21.59 21.81
N LEU A 6 -0.69 -20.72 22.81
CA LEU A 6 -0.87 -19.28 22.67
C LEU A 6 -0.02 -18.70 21.53
N MET A 7 1.26 -19.09 21.45
CA MET A 7 2.16 -18.67 20.36
C MET A 7 1.60 -19.03 18.98
N LYS A 8 1.05 -20.23 18.82
CA LYS A 8 0.46 -20.69 17.54
C LYS A 8 -0.82 -19.94 17.19
N ASP A 9 -1.68 -19.68 18.16
CA ASP A 9 -2.93 -18.94 17.93
C ASP A 9 -2.64 -17.47 17.56
N ILE A 10 -1.63 -16.86 18.17
CA ILE A 10 -1.14 -15.52 17.85
C ILE A 10 -0.51 -15.48 16.45
N GLU A 11 0.27 -16.49 16.08
CA GLU A 11 0.89 -16.61 14.75
C GLU A 11 -0.19 -16.75 13.67
N LEU A 12 -1.24 -17.55 13.93
CA LEU A 12 -2.39 -17.73 13.03
C LEU A 12 -3.23 -16.46 12.85
N MET A 13 -3.49 -15.70 13.92
CA MET A 13 -4.20 -14.42 13.83
C MET A 13 -3.40 -13.38 13.04
N LYS A 14 -2.08 -13.32 13.25
CA LYS A 14 -1.16 -12.45 12.50
C LYS A 14 -1.12 -12.80 11.02
N ASP A 15 -1.13 -14.08 10.67
CA ASP A 15 -1.17 -14.53 9.29
C ASP A 15 -2.48 -14.11 8.59
N ILE A 16 -3.62 -14.16 9.29
CA ILE A 16 -4.93 -13.77 8.74
C ILE A 16 -5.02 -12.24 8.50
N GLU A 17 -4.51 -11.42 9.43
CA GLU A 17 -4.46 -9.97 9.25
C GLU A 17 -3.48 -9.57 8.15
N LEU A 18 -2.28 -10.16 8.14
CA LEU A 18 -1.27 -9.93 7.10
C LEU A 18 -1.75 -10.31 5.69
N MET A 19 -2.47 -11.43 5.56
CA MET A 19 -3.03 -11.85 4.27
C MET A 19 -4.08 -10.87 3.75
N LYS A 20 -4.95 -10.34 4.61
CA LYS A 20 -5.93 -9.31 4.22
C LYS A 20 -5.25 -8.02 3.78
N ASP A 21 -4.21 -7.58 4.48
CA ASP A 21 -3.49 -6.35 4.14
C ASP A 21 -2.72 -6.45 2.81
N ILE A 22 -2.17 -7.63 2.50
CA ILE A 22 -1.52 -7.90 1.21
C ILE A 22 -2.53 -7.81 0.06
N GLU A 23 -3.75 -8.35 0.24
CA GLU A 23 -4.82 -8.24 -0.77
C GLU A 23 -5.26 -6.79 -0.96
N LEU A 24 -5.48 -6.05 0.12
CA LEU A 24 -5.85 -4.63 0.07
C LEU A 24 -4.80 -3.80 -0.70
N MET A 25 -3.51 -4.06 -0.53
CA MET A 25 -2.47 -3.34 -1.28
C MET A 25 -2.48 -3.64 -2.79
N LYS A 26 -2.93 -4.82 -3.22
CA LYS A 26 -3.10 -5.13 -4.66
C LYS A 26 -4.19 -4.27 -5.28
N ASP A 27 -5.27 -4.00 -4.55
CA ASP A 27 -6.37 -3.14 -5.03
C ASP A 27 -5.92 -1.68 -5.21
N ILE A 28 -5.08 -1.18 -4.30
CA ILE A 28 -4.43 0.14 -4.45
C ILE A 28 -3.57 0.15 -5.72
N GLU A 29 -2.72 -0.86 -5.90
CA GLU A 29 -1.82 -0.93 -7.06
C GLU A 29 -2.59 -0.98 -8.38
N LEU A 30 -3.64 -1.80 -8.43
CA LEU A 30 -4.52 -1.91 -9.60
C LEU A 30 -5.21 -0.57 -9.93
N ASN A 31 -5.69 0.17 -8.92
CA ASN A 31 -6.29 1.48 -9.14
C ASN A 31 -5.28 2.48 -9.70
N ILE A 32 -4.06 2.50 -9.17
CA ILE A 32 -2.97 3.35 -9.67
C ILE A 32 -2.63 2.99 -11.13
N ASP A 33 -2.49 1.71 -11.44
CA ASP A 33 -2.20 1.25 -12.80
C ASP A 33 -3.31 1.66 -13.78
N ASN A 34 -4.57 1.52 -13.37
CA ASN A 34 -5.72 1.96 -14.18
C ASN A 34 -5.67 3.48 -14.45
N ILE A 35 -5.39 4.29 -13.43
CA ILE A 35 -5.24 5.74 -13.58
C ILE A 35 -4.13 6.08 -14.58
N ILE A 36 -2.96 5.46 -14.43
CA ILE A 36 -1.82 5.68 -15.33
C ILE A 36 -2.20 5.29 -16.76
N LEU A 37 -2.82 4.13 -16.96
CA LEU A 37 -3.24 3.66 -18.28
C LEU A 37 -4.27 4.59 -18.93
N TYR A 38 -5.25 5.10 -18.18
CA TYR A 38 -6.22 6.06 -18.71
C TYR A 38 -5.57 7.38 -19.10
N TYR A 39 -4.61 7.86 -18.32
CA TYR A 39 -3.92 9.12 -18.61
C TYR A 39 -3.01 9.01 -19.84
N ILE A 40 -2.17 7.98 -19.92
CA ILE A 40 -1.22 7.83 -21.02
C ILE A 40 -1.89 7.33 -22.32
N ASN A 41 -3.04 6.66 -22.18
CA ASN A 41 -3.80 6.02 -23.27
C ASN A 41 -2.90 5.30 -24.29
N PRO A 42 -2.21 4.22 -23.87
CA PRO A 42 -1.24 3.56 -24.72
C PRO A 42 -1.96 2.78 -25.82
N LYS A 43 -1.35 2.71 -27.01
CA LYS A 43 -1.87 1.87 -28.12
C LYS A 43 -1.96 0.40 -27.72
N GLU A 44 -0.93 -0.11 -27.03
CA GLU A 44 -0.83 -1.52 -26.61
C GLU A 44 -1.09 -1.64 -25.11
N LEU A 45 -2.38 -1.77 -24.73
CA LEU A 45 -2.79 -1.81 -23.33
C LEU A 45 -2.25 -3.03 -22.58
N GLY A 46 -2.27 -4.21 -23.21
CA GLY A 46 -1.79 -5.46 -22.60
C GLY A 46 -0.29 -5.42 -22.32
N PHE A 47 0.50 -4.97 -23.29
CA PHE A 47 1.95 -4.80 -23.11
C PHE A 47 2.26 -3.78 -22.01
N THR A 48 1.57 -2.63 -22.03
CA THR A 48 1.84 -1.56 -21.06
C THR A 48 1.46 -2.00 -19.64
N ARG A 49 0.31 -2.65 -19.46
CA ARG A 49 -0.13 -3.15 -18.15
C ARG A 49 0.77 -4.28 -17.63
N ASN A 50 0.98 -5.31 -18.43
CA ASN A 50 1.54 -6.57 -17.96
C ASN A 50 3.07 -6.61 -18.01
N ILE A 51 3.70 -5.75 -18.82
CA ILE A 51 5.15 -5.71 -18.98
C ILE A 51 5.73 -4.43 -18.40
N ILE A 52 5.24 -3.26 -18.82
CA ILE A 52 5.80 -1.98 -18.37
C ILE A 52 5.44 -1.70 -16.91
N LEU A 53 4.15 -1.74 -16.57
CA LEU A 53 3.65 -1.46 -15.21
C LEU A 53 3.79 -2.64 -14.26
N HIS A 54 4.37 -3.75 -14.69
CA HIS A 54 4.61 -4.89 -13.79
C HIS A 54 5.49 -4.47 -12.61
N HIS A 55 5.17 -4.94 -11.40
CA HIS A 55 5.84 -4.54 -10.15
C HIS A 55 7.37 -4.78 -10.17
N SER A 56 7.84 -5.76 -10.95
CA SER A 56 9.27 -6.05 -11.12
C SER A 56 10.01 -5.05 -12.02
N LYS A 57 9.28 -4.21 -12.76
CA LYS A 57 9.82 -3.21 -13.68
C LYS A 57 9.59 -1.80 -13.13
N ILE A 58 8.37 -1.52 -12.69
CA ILE A 58 8.02 -0.26 -12.04
C ILE A 58 7.48 -0.59 -10.64
N PRO A 59 8.30 -0.41 -9.58
CA PRO A 59 7.86 -0.69 -8.23
C PRO A 59 6.78 0.30 -7.79
N MET A 60 5.96 -0.08 -6.81
CA MET A 60 4.85 0.73 -6.30
C MET A 60 5.26 2.19 -5.97
N GLY A 61 6.42 2.39 -5.34
CA GLY A 61 6.92 3.73 -5.04
C GLY A 61 7.16 4.61 -6.29
N ALA A 62 7.56 4.01 -7.41
CA ALA A 62 7.69 4.73 -8.68
C ALA A 62 6.32 5.01 -9.32
N LYS A 63 5.37 4.08 -9.21
CA LYS A 63 3.98 4.29 -9.66
C LYS A 63 3.33 5.47 -8.93
N ILE A 64 3.55 5.63 -7.62
CA ILE A 64 3.07 6.78 -6.84
C ILE A 64 3.67 8.10 -7.34
N LYS A 65 4.95 8.12 -7.71
CA LYS A 65 5.57 9.32 -8.29
C LYS A 65 4.93 9.69 -9.63
N ILE A 66 4.67 8.70 -10.49
CA ILE A 66 3.95 8.90 -11.75
C ILE A 66 2.54 9.44 -11.46
N LEU A 67 1.81 8.84 -10.53
CA LEU A 67 0.48 9.30 -10.11
C LEU A 67 0.50 10.77 -9.65
N ASN A 68 1.42 11.16 -8.77
CA ASN A 68 1.53 12.54 -8.30
C ASN A 68 1.88 13.52 -9.45
N THR A 69 2.67 13.07 -10.42
CA THR A 69 2.97 13.85 -11.63
C THR A 69 1.72 14.04 -12.49
N ILE A 70 0.91 12.99 -12.65
CA ILE A 70 -0.39 13.08 -13.32
C ILE A 70 -1.28 14.11 -12.63
N CYS A 71 -1.42 14.05 -11.30
CA CYS A 71 -2.20 15.01 -10.52
C CYS A 71 -1.77 16.46 -10.80
N HIS A 72 -0.46 16.71 -10.74
CA HIS A 72 0.09 18.02 -11.02
C HIS A 72 -0.23 18.50 -12.45
N ASN A 73 -0.04 17.64 -13.45
CA ASN A 73 -0.28 17.99 -14.85
C ASN A 73 -1.74 18.33 -15.17
N ILE A 74 -2.69 17.76 -14.43
CA ILE A 74 -4.12 18.05 -14.60
C ILE A 74 -4.64 19.12 -13.64
N GLY A 75 -3.75 19.78 -12.88
CA GLY A 75 -4.10 20.86 -11.95
C GLY A 75 -4.82 20.41 -10.68
N GLU A 76 -4.75 19.12 -10.34
CA GLU A 76 -5.34 18.60 -9.10
C GLU A 76 -4.33 18.73 -7.94
N GLN A 77 -4.75 19.37 -6.86
CA GLN A 77 -3.93 19.52 -5.64
C GLN A 77 -3.89 18.24 -4.78
N ASN A 78 -4.57 17.18 -5.22
CA ASN A 78 -4.57 15.92 -4.51
C ASN A 78 -3.18 15.27 -4.63
N HIS A 79 -2.45 15.22 -3.52
CA HIS A 79 -1.18 14.52 -3.40
C HIS A 79 -1.36 13.20 -2.65
N PHE A 80 -0.76 12.14 -3.18
CA PHE A 80 -0.82 10.80 -2.63
C PHE A 80 0.44 10.45 -1.83
N GLU A 81 1.03 11.42 -1.13
CA GLU A 81 2.27 11.23 -0.34
C GLU A 81 2.09 10.18 0.76
N ASP A 82 0.89 10.11 1.35
CA ASP A 82 0.54 9.15 2.39
C ASP A 82 0.51 7.70 1.90
N LEU A 83 0.43 7.44 0.58
CA LEU A 83 0.62 6.09 0.04
C LEU A 83 2.02 5.54 0.36
N HIS A 84 3.06 6.39 0.45
CA HIS A 84 4.38 5.94 0.89
C HIS A 84 4.38 5.53 2.37
N LYS A 85 3.60 6.20 3.21
CA LYS A 85 3.41 5.79 4.62
C LYS A 85 2.69 4.45 4.69
N LEU A 86 1.64 4.27 3.90
CA LEU A 86 0.90 3.00 3.81
C LEU A 86 1.81 1.83 3.40
N ILE A 87 2.66 2.02 2.39
CA ILE A 87 3.67 1.02 1.98
C ILE A 87 4.65 0.72 3.11
N THR A 88 5.09 1.75 3.83
CA THR A 88 6.02 1.58 4.95
C THR A 88 5.40 0.71 6.04
N ILE A 89 4.14 0.96 6.39
CA ILE A 89 3.41 0.16 7.37
C ILE A 89 3.24 -1.28 6.87
N ARG A 90 2.81 -1.48 5.62
CA ARG A 90 2.71 -2.83 5.04
C ARG A 90 4.04 -3.58 5.09
N ASN A 91 5.16 -2.90 4.84
CA ASN A 91 6.48 -3.52 4.89
C ASN A 91 6.85 -3.94 6.32
N VAL A 92 6.43 -3.17 7.33
CA VAL A 92 6.59 -3.56 8.75
C VAL A 92 5.79 -4.83 9.04
N PHE A 93 4.56 -4.94 8.54
CA PHE A 93 3.79 -6.18 8.67
C PHE A 93 4.46 -7.37 7.97
N ALA A 94 4.96 -7.17 6.73
CA ALA A 94 5.54 -8.25 5.94
C ALA A 94 6.92 -8.73 6.41
N HIS A 95 7.71 -7.86 7.04
CA HIS A 95 9.13 -8.14 7.36
C HIS A 95 9.51 -7.86 8.81
N GLY A 96 8.64 -7.23 9.58
CA GLY A 96 8.86 -6.95 10.99
C GLY A 96 8.93 -8.24 11.79
N LYS A 97 9.85 -8.29 12.76
CA LYS A 97 9.95 -9.43 13.66
C LYS A 97 9.00 -9.24 14.84
N PRO A 98 8.04 -10.15 15.06
CA PRO A 98 7.13 -10.05 16.19
C PRO A 98 7.86 -10.35 17.49
N PHE A 99 7.52 -9.59 18.53
CA PHE A 99 7.88 -9.89 19.91
C PHE A 99 6.82 -9.34 20.86
N GLU A 100 6.81 -9.86 22.07
CA GLU A 100 5.95 -9.41 23.16
C GLU A 100 6.83 -8.72 24.21
N ASP A 101 6.36 -7.62 24.77
CA ASP A 101 7.09 -6.92 25.83
C ASP A 101 6.63 -7.35 27.24
N GLU A 102 7.25 -6.76 28.27
CA GLU A 102 6.98 -7.07 29.68
C GLU A 102 5.52 -6.79 30.10
N ASN A 103 4.77 -6.00 29.33
CA ASN A 103 3.37 -5.67 29.56
C ASN A 103 2.40 -6.53 28.73
N MET A 104 2.89 -7.61 28.10
CA MET A 104 2.12 -8.45 27.19
C MET A 104 1.58 -7.70 25.96
N ILE A 105 2.28 -6.63 25.53
CA ILE A 105 1.91 -5.86 24.34
C ILE A 105 2.67 -6.41 23.13
N PHE A 106 1.93 -6.80 22.09
CA PHE A 106 2.53 -7.26 20.83
C PHE A 106 3.14 -6.11 20.03
N LYS A 107 4.38 -6.30 19.62
CA LYS A 107 5.16 -5.31 18.88
C LYS A 107 5.86 -5.94 17.67
N LEU A 108 6.08 -5.12 16.65
CA LEU A 108 6.91 -5.44 15.48
C LEU A 108 8.21 -4.64 15.55
N ALA A 109 9.33 -5.35 15.46
CA ALA A 109 10.66 -4.76 15.34
C ALA A 109 11.11 -4.73 13.88
N GLU A 110 11.44 -3.53 13.39
CA GLU A 110 11.94 -3.29 12.05
C GLU A 110 13.38 -2.74 12.12
N LEU A 111 14.31 -3.38 11.40
CA LEU A 111 15.67 -2.86 11.23
C LEU A 111 15.67 -1.81 10.12
N LYS A 112 15.98 -0.56 10.46
CA LYS A 112 16.12 0.54 9.51
C LYS A 112 17.48 0.51 8.82
N SER A 113 17.56 1.21 7.69
CA SER A 113 18.79 1.32 6.89
C SER A 113 19.94 2.02 7.62
N ASP A 114 19.64 2.82 8.65
CA ASP A 114 20.62 3.45 9.54
C ASP A 114 21.09 2.53 10.68
N GLY A 115 20.66 1.26 10.66
CA GLY A 115 20.99 0.26 11.67
C GLY A 115 20.16 0.35 12.95
N LYS A 116 19.23 1.32 13.07
CA LYS A 116 18.37 1.43 14.25
C LYS A 116 17.20 0.46 14.17
N ILE A 117 16.79 -0.05 15.32
CA ILE A 117 15.59 -0.87 15.45
C ILE A 117 14.43 0.05 15.84
N LYS A 118 13.42 0.12 14.98
CA LYS A 118 12.13 0.74 15.30
C LYS A 118 11.19 -0.33 15.83
N LYS A 119 10.57 -0.07 16.98
CA LYS A 119 9.55 -0.92 17.59
C LYS A 119 8.20 -0.23 17.46
N SER A 120 7.20 -0.95 16.97
CA SER A 120 5.84 -0.45 16.79
C SER A 120 4.85 -1.42 17.40
N GLU A 121 3.86 -0.91 18.13
CA GLU A 121 2.74 -1.71 18.66
C GLU A 121 1.87 -2.20 17.51
N LEU A 122 1.51 -3.48 17.53
CA LEU A 122 0.80 -4.15 16.45
C LEU A 122 -0.58 -3.53 16.22
N ASP A 123 -1.38 -3.40 17.28
CA ASP A 123 -2.76 -2.88 17.20
C ASP A 123 -2.79 -1.47 16.64
N LYS A 124 -1.89 -0.60 17.14
CA LYS A 124 -1.75 0.77 16.64
C LYS A 124 -1.33 0.82 15.18
N LEU A 125 -0.42 -0.07 14.77
CA LEU A 125 0.03 -0.16 13.39
C LEU A 125 -1.12 -0.60 12.47
N ALA A 126 -1.98 -1.51 12.93
CA ALA A 126 -3.15 -1.99 12.19
C ALA A 126 -4.22 -0.91 12.07
N GLU A 127 -4.52 -0.19 13.15
CA GLU A 127 -5.40 0.98 13.13
C GLU A 127 -4.90 2.06 12.16
N ASP A 128 -3.62 2.41 12.23
CA ASP A 128 -3.00 3.39 11.33
C ASP A 128 -3.06 2.91 9.87
N PHE A 129 -2.83 1.62 9.62
CA PHE A 129 -2.94 1.03 8.28
C PHE A 129 -4.35 1.13 7.73
N LEU A 130 -5.36 0.67 8.46
CA LEU A 130 -6.75 0.67 8.00
C LEU A 130 -7.26 2.09 7.75
N LYS A 131 -6.92 3.03 8.63
CA LYS A 131 -7.27 4.44 8.46
C LYS A 131 -6.64 5.00 7.18
N LEU A 132 -5.33 4.87 7.02
CA LEU A 132 -4.62 5.36 5.84
C LEU A 132 -5.11 4.68 4.56
N PHE A 133 -5.32 3.36 4.60
CA PHE A 133 -5.83 2.60 3.47
C PHE A 133 -7.17 3.15 3.00
N ASN A 134 -8.14 3.29 3.91
CA ASN A 134 -9.47 3.78 3.58
C ASN A 134 -9.44 5.20 2.99
N GLU A 135 -8.69 6.11 3.62
CA GLU A 135 -8.54 7.49 3.14
C GLU A 135 -7.91 7.54 1.74
N GLN A 136 -6.82 6.81 1.52
CA GLN A 136 -6.12 6.83 0.24
C GLN A 136 -6.89 6.10 -0.87
N ASN A 137 -7.55 4.99 -0.55
CA ASN A 137 -8.36 4.25 -1.51
C ASN A 137 -9.55 5.10 -2.00
N GLN A 138 -10.24 5.80 -1.09
CA GLN A 138 -11.31 6.73 -1.47
C GLN A 138 -10.81 7.85 -2.39
N LYS A 139 -9.65 8.46 -2.06
CA LYS A 139 -9.03 9.48 -2.93
C LYS A 139 -8.69 8.92 -4.31
N LEU A 140 -8.13 7.71 -4.38
CA LEU A 140 -7.80 7.04 -5.65
C LEU A 140 -9.05 6.77 -6.49
N ILE A 141 -10.12 6.26 -5.90
CA ILE A 141 -11.39 5.98 -6.58
C ILE A 141 -11.97 7.27 -7.17
N GLN A 142 -12.00 8.35 -6.38
CA GLN A 142 -12.49 9.66 -6.83
C GLN A 142 -11.63 10.19 -7.99
N PHE A 143 -10.31 10.12 -7.86
CA PHE A 143 -9.38 10.59 -8.89
C PHE A 143 -9.48 9.78 -10.18
N HIS A 144 -9.57 8.45 -10.08
CA HIS A 144 -9.80 7.56 -11.20
C HIS A 144 -11.09 7.93 -11.96
N GLY A 145 -12.19 8.18 -11.23
CA GLY A 145 -13.44 8.64 -11.84
C GLY A 145 -13.27 9.93 -12.64
N LYS A 146 -12.51 10.91 -12.12
CA LYS A 146 -12.21 12.16 -12.82
C LYS A 146 -11.40 11.94 -14.11
N ILE A 147 -10.31 11.18 -14.02
CA ILE A 147 -9.43 10.87 -15.16
C ILE A 147 -10.20 10.16 -16.27
N LYS A 148 -11.01 9.16 -15.91
CA LYS A 148 -11.84 8.41 -16.87
C LYS A 148 -12.84 9.32 -17.60
N ASN A 149 -13.43 10.29 -16.90
CA ASN A 149 -14.36 11.23 -17.52
C ASN A 149 -13.66 12.24 -18.43
N GLN A 150 -12.46 12.70 -18.07
CA GLN A 150 -11.66 13.58 -18.92
C GLN A 150 -11.24 12.86 -20.21
N TYR A 151 -10.82 11.59 -20.10
CA TYR A 151 -10.50 10.77 -21.26
C TYR A 151 -11.66 10.67 -22.26
N LYS A 152 -12.88 10.37 -21.76
CA LYS A 152 -14.09 10.29 -22.61
C LYS A 152 -14.46 11.59 -23.32
N LYS A 153 -14.08 12.76 -22.79
CA LYS A 153 -14.36 14.06 -23.42
C LYS A 153 -13.39 14.41 -24.54
N ASN A 154 -12.21 13.78 -24.56
CA ASN A 154 -11.14 14.05 -25.51
C ASN A 154 -11.09 13.03 -26.67
N GLN A 155 -12.06 12.12 -26.74
CA GLN A 155 -12.33 11.23 -27.88
C GLN A 155 -13.50 11.79 -28.69
#